data_AF-A0A1H9D939-F1
#
_entry.id   AF-A0A1H9D939-F1
#
_cell.length_a   1.000
_cell.length_b   1.000
_cell.length_c   1.000
_cell.angle_alpha   90.00
_cell.angle_beta   90.00
_cell.angle_gamma   90.00
#
_symmetry.space_group_name_H-M   'P 1'
#
loop_
_entity.id
_entity.type
_entity.pdbx_description
1 polymer ?
#
loop_
_entity_poly.entity_id
_entity_poly.type
_entity_poly.pdbx_seq_one_letter_code
_entity_poly.pdbx_strand_id
1 'polypeptide(L)'
;MFAELNPRPALNAEFAADAHGLYTTLHGHERDAFLQLLNEHLQTSEQVGAFAREVRWRLRKLNYKALKELFKGLDQSTQQFMVFLRARIHGLSGTTTQDVPAALPLADAELAPGFRECFKAIHELSQRLAALTARAQPFMDNAVDAGDYATANLVSELLYRTNQLICKIKLDIPTGASFTSECRQTTRPHSWFSTMEVWAQSPALLAVTALDSHRL
;
A
#
# COMPACT_ATOMS: atom_id res chain seq x y z
N MET A 1 8.57 49.85 24.85
CA MET A 1 7.55 49.77 23.78
C MET A 1 7.53 48.33 23.31
N PHE A 2 6.76 47.49 24.01
CA PHE A 2 6.64 46.07 23.68
C PHE A 2 5.52 45.95 22.65
N ALA A 3 5.81 45.34 21.50
CA ALA A 3 4.79 45.06 20.51
C ALA A 3 3.75 44.13 21.14
N GLU A 4 2.51 44.60 21.20
CA GLU A 4 1.34 43.80 21.58
C GLU A 4 1.22 42.64 20.57
N LEU A 5 1.64 41.45 21.01
CA LEU A 5 1.35 40.21 20.34
C LEU A 5 -0.16 40.01 20.42
N ASN A 6 -0.86 40.30 19.31
CA ASN A 6 -2.26 39.96 19.13
C ASN A 6 -2.48 38.49 19.55
N PRO A 7 -3.33 38.21 20.56
CA PRO A 7 -3.68 36.84 20.87
C PRO A 7 -4.47 36.28 19.69
N ARG A 8 -3.92 35.27 19.00
CA ARG A 8 -4.64 34.54 17.93
C ARG A 8 -5.99 34.05 18.48
N PRO A 9 -7.13 34.48 17.94
CA PRO A 9 -8.45 34.11 18.45
C PRO A 9 -8.91 32.76 17.90
N ALA A 10 -8.12 31.70 18.09
CA ALA A 10 -8.44 30.37 17.57
C ALA A 10 -7.95 29.18 18.43
N LEU A 11 -7.42 29.42 19.63
CA LEU A 11 -6.93 28.34 20.52
C LEU A 11 -8.04 27.55 21.22
N ASN A 12 -9.32 27.89 21.01
CA ASN A 12 -10.45 27.31 21.74
C ASN A 12 -11.46 26.55 20.84
N ALA A 13 -11.14 26.30 19.57
CA ALA A 13 -12.03 25.53 18.69
C ALA A 13 -11.65 24.04 18.70
N GLU A 14 -12.21 23.32 19.67
CA GLU A 14 -12.66 21.93 19.51
C GLU A 14 -11.62 20.93 19.00
N PHE A 15 -10.70 20.53 19.87
CA PHE A 15 -9.88 19.34 19.62
C PHE A 15 -10.77 18.10 19.41
N ALA A 16 -10.88 17.65 18.18
CA ALA A 16 -11.43 16.35 17.82
C ALA A 16 -10.57 15.25 18.46
N ALA A 17 -11.05 14.72 19.59
CA ALA A 17 -10.48 13.52 20.19
C ALA A 17 -10.79 12.33 19.28
N ASP A 18 -9.75 11.68 18.75
CA ASP A 18 -9.90 10.33 18.19
C ASP A 18 -10.48 9.41 19.28
N ALA A 19 -11.12 8.29 18.92
CA ALA A 19 -11.65 7.29 19.84
C ALA A 19 -10.59 6.71 20.81
N HIS A 20 -9.32 7.00 20.55
CA HIS A 20 -8.15 6.64 21.36
C HIS A 20 -7.58 7.78 22.22
N GLY A 21 -8.23 8.95 22.31
CA GLY A 21 -7.82 10.06 23.18
C GLY A 21 -6.61 10.86 22.70
N LEU A 22 -6.23 10.71 21.43
CA LEU A 22 -5.20 11.54 20.80
C LEU A 22 -5.87 12.79 20.23
N TYR A 23 -5.42 13.96 20.70
CA TYR A 23 -5.85 15.26 20.21
C TYR A 23 -5.16 15.52 18.88
N THR A 24 -5.92 15.50 17.78
CA THR A 24 -5.44 15.95 16.46
C THR A 24 -5.85 17.40 16.25
N THR A 25 -5.10 18.16 15.44
CA THR A 25 -5.50 19.51 14.98
C THR A 25 -6.36 19.47 13.71
N LEU A 26 -6.62 18.28 13.17
CA LEU A 26 -7.46 18.09 11.99
C LEU A 26 -8.90 18.47 12.27
N HIS A 27 -9.29 19.67 11.86
CA HIS A 27 -10.63 20.23 12.06
C HIS A 27 -11.21 20.82 10.77
N GLY A 28 -12.54 20.94 10.71
CA GLY A 28 -13.26 21.51 9.57
C GLY A 28 -12.81 20.93 8.23
N HIS A 29 -12.42 21.81 7.31
CA HIS A 29 -12.03 21.45 5.95
C HIS A 29 -10.78 20.54 5.88
N GLU A 30 -9.81 20.68 6.79
CA GLU A 30 -8.62 19.83 6.79
C GLU A 30 -8.95 18.39 7.18
N ARG A 31 -9.84 18.23 8.16
CA ARG A 31 -10.37 16.92 8.55
C ARG A 31 -11.12 16.26 7.40
N ASP A 32 -11.98 17.01 6.71
CA ASP A 32 -12.79 16.49 5.61
C ASP A 32 -11.90 16.08 4.42
N ALA A 33 -10.87 16.88 4.11
CA ALA A 33 -9.89 16.53 3.08
C ALA A 33 -9.07 15.29 3.45
N PHE A 34 -8.69 15.13 4.73
CA PHE A 34 -7.98 13.96 5.21
C PHE A 34 -8.87 12.70 5.21
N LEU A 35 -10.13 12.83 5.62
CA LEU A 35 -11.13 11.76 5.53
C LEU A 35 -11.38 11.33 4.09
N GLN A 36 -11.44 12.28 3.15
CA GLN A 36 -11.54 11.97 1.73
C GLN A 36 -10.32 11.17 1.26
N LEU A 37 -9.10 11.58 1.65
CA LEU A 37 -7.88 10.85 1.32
C LEU A 37 -7.90 9.41 1.86
N LEU A 38 -8.33 9.22 3.12
CA LEU A 38 -8.46 7.88 3.72
C LEU A 38 -9.50 7.02 2.99
N ASN A 39 -10.63 7.60 2.59
CA ASN A 39 -11.65 6.90 1.80
C ASN A 39 -11.12 6.49 0.43
N GLU A 40 -10.33 7.34 -0.24
CA GLU A 40 -9.69 6.98 -1.51
C GLU A 40 -8.67 5.84 -1.36
N HIS A 41 -7.90 5.84 -0.26
CA HIS A 41 -7.03 4.70 0.09
C HIS A 41 -7.85 3.43 0.33
N LEU A 42 -8.99 3.52 1.01
CA LEU A 42 -9.86 2.39 1.34
C LEU A 42 -10.46 1.79 0.06
N GLN A 43 -11.06 2.61 -0.80
CA GLN A 43 -11.63 2.18 -2.07
C GLN A 43 -10.58 1.53 -2.98
N THR A 44 -9.38 2.13 -3.06
CA THR A 44 -8.27 1.58 -3.86
C THR A 44 -7.84 0.22 -3.30
N SER A 45 -7.75 0.08 -1.98
CA SER A 45 -7.39 -1.17 -1.30
C SER A 45 -8.48 -2.25 -1.47
N GLU A 46 -9.75 -1.87 -1.44
CA GLU A 46 -10.87 -2.79 -1.70
C GLU A 46 -10.79 -3.40 -3.09
N GLN A 47 -10.43 -2.60 -4.10
CA GLN A 47 -10.24 -3.07 -5.47
C GLN A 47 -9.05 -4.03 -5.57
N VAL A 48 -7.92 -3.72 -4.92
CA VAL A 48 -6.76 -4.64 -4.86
C VAL A 48 -7.18 -5.98 -4.25
N GLY A 49 -7.91 -5.95 -3.15
CA GLY A 49 -8.39 -7.16 -2.47
C GLY A 49 -9.37 -7.96 -3.33
N ALA A 50 -10.26 -7.29 -4.06
CA ALA A 50 -11.20 -7.94 -4.97
C ALA A 50 -10.45 -8.69 -6.10
N PHE A 51 -9.50 -8.04 -6.77
CA PHE A 51 -8.69 -8.70 -7.81
C PHE A 51 -7.83 -9.82 -7.24
N ALA A 52 -7.25 -9.66 -6.05
CA ALA A 52 -6.48 -10.72 -5.40
C ALA A 52 -7.33 -11.97 -5.10
N ARG A 53 -8.57 -11.77 -4.62
CA ARG A 53 -9.52 -12.87 -4.39
C ARG A 53 -9.97 -13.53 -5.69
N GLU A 54 -10.21 -12.74 -6.73
CA GLU A 54 -10.56 -13.25 -8.06
C GLU A 54 -9.47 -14.16 -8.63
N VAL A 55 -8.20 -13.71 -8.56
CA VAL A 55 -7.06 -14.54 -8.96
C VAL A 55 -7.01 -15.84 -8.16
N ARG A 56 -7.15 -15.78 -6.82
CA ARG A 56 -7.16 -16.99 -5.97
C ARG A 56 -8.29 -17.95 -6.34
N TRP A 57 -9.48 -17.43 -6.61
CA TRP A 57 -10.63 -18.23 -7.00
C TRP A 57 -10.35 -18.99 -8.30
N ARG A 58 -9.79 -18.31 -9.30
CA ARG A 58 -9.40 -18.93 -10.58
C ARG A 58 -8.27 -19.95 -10.42
N LEU A 59 -7.30 -19.67 -9.55
CA LEU A 59 -6.22 -20.61 -9.25
C LEU A 59 -6.72 -21.86 -8.51
N ARG A 60 -7.93 -21.89 -7.93
CA ARG A 60 -8.44 -23.02 -7.13
C ARG A 60 -8.24 -24.37 -7.80
N LYS A 61 -8.54 -24.47 -9.10
CA LYS A 61 -8.44 -25.70 -9.91
C LYS A 61 -7.02 -26.02 -10.40
N LEU A 62 -6.04 -25.14 -10.21
CA LEU A 62 -4.67 -25.29 -10.69
C LEU A 62 -3.72 -25.69 -9.54
N ASN A 63 -2.71 -26.51 -9.83
CA ASN A 63 -1.73 -26.99 -8.84
C ASN A 63 -0.57 -26.00 -8.55
N TYR A 64 -0.82 -24.69 -8.66
CA TYR A 64 0.17 -23.63 -8.36
C TYR A 64 0.12 -23.19 -6.90
N LYS A 65 0.70 -24.01 -6.00
CA LYS A 65 0.70 -23.73 -4.55
C LYS A 65 1.38 -22.40 -4.19
N ALA A 66 2.54 -22.11 -4.80
CA ALA A 66 3.27 -20.87 -4.53
C ALA A 66 2.44 -19.62 -4.84
N LEU A 67 1.86 -19.57 -6.05
CA LEU A 67 1.03 -18.45 -6.49
C LEU A 67 -0.23 -18.27 -5.62
N LYS A 68 -0.87 -19.38 -5.20
CA LYS A 68 -2.00 -19.35 -4.26
C LYS A 68 -1.64 -18.70 -2.92
N GLU A 69 -0.47 -19.03 -2.36
CA GLU A 69 -0.01 -18.44 -1.09
C GLU A 69 0.39 -16.97 -1.25
N LEU A 70 0.99 -16.57 -2.37
CA LEU A 70 1.28 -15.16 -2.66
C LEU A 70 0.00 -14.31 -2.63
N PHE A 71 -1.01 -14.69 -3.42
CA PHE A 71 -2.27 -13.93 -3.46
C PHE A 71 -3.08 -14.03 -2.17
N LYS A 72 -2.95 -15.12 -1.41
CA LYS A 72 -3.53 -15.23 -0.06
C LYS A 72 -2.87 -14.24 0.89
N GLY A 73 -1.54 -14.14 0.88
CA GLY A 73 -0.83 -13.14 1.65
C GLY A 73 -1.22 -11.72 1.24
N LEU A 74 -1.35 -11.45 -0.07
CA LEU A 74 -1.78 -10.14 -0.57
C LEU A 74 -3.18 -9.77 -0.08
N ASP A 75 -4.14 -10.69 -0.18
CA ASP A 75 -5.51 -10.49 0.33
C ASP A 75 -5.51 -10.24 1.84
N GLN A 76 -4.75 -11.01 2.63
CA GLN A 76 -4.61 -10.80 4.08
C GLN A 76 -4.02 -9.42 4.44
N SER A 77 -2.93 -9.02 3.77
CA SER A 77 -2.31 -7.70 4.00
C SER A 77 -3.25 -6.56 3.61
N THR A 78 -3.99 -6.73 2.51
CA THR A 78 -4.99 -5.76 2.07
C THR A 78 -6.12 -5.64 3.10
N GLN A 79 -6.64 -6.76 3.63
CA GLN A 79 -7.65 -6.76 4.67
C GLN A 79 -7.19 -6.06 5.95
N GLN A 80 -5.96 -6.33 6.41
CA GLN A 80 -5.39 -5.66 7.58
C GLN A 80 -5.30 -4.14 7.38
N PHE A 81 -4.89 -3.70 6.18
CA PHE A 81 -4.83 -2.28 5.87
C PHE A 81 -6.23 -1.64 5.80
N MET A 82 -7.21 -2.33 5.21
CA MET A 82 -8.61 -1.87 5.18
C MET A 82 -9.22 -1.74 6.58
N VAL A 83 -8.91 -2.66 7.50
CA VAL A 83 -9.35 -2.57 8.90
C VAL A 83 -8.77 -1.33 9.56
N PHE A 84 -7.47 -1.07 9.38
CA PHE A 84 -6.83 0.15 9.85
C PHE A 84 -7.51 1.42 9.30
N LEU A 85 -7.72 1.49 7.99
CA LEU A 85 -8.34 2.65 7.35
C LEU A 85 -9.76 2.91 7.86
N ARG A 86 -10.57 1.85 7.97
CA ARG A 86 -11.95 1.96 8.49
C ARG A 86 -11.97 2.43 9.94
N ALA A 87 -11.07 1.91 10.78
CA ALA A 87 -10.95 2.36 12.16
C ALA A 87 -10.61 3.87 12.23
N ARG A 88 -9.68 4.34 11.40
CA ARG A 88 -9.32 5.78 11.35
C ARG A 88 -10.43 6.66 10.78
N ILE A 89 -11.09 6.23 9.71
CA ILE A 89 -12.24 6.95 9.14
C ILE A 89 -13.35 7.07 10.18
N HIS A 90 -13.67 5.97 10.88
CA HIS A 90 -14.68 5.95 11.94
C HIS A 90 -14.32 6.89 13.09
N GLY A 91 -13.09 6.80 13.61
CA GLY A 91 -12.60 7.67 14.67
C GLY A 91 -12.64 9.16 14.33
N LEU A 92 -12.28 9.53 13.09
CA LEU A 92 -12.26 10.91 12.64
C LEU A 92 -13.64 11.46 12.20
N SER A 93 -14.54 10.61 11.72
CA SER A 93 -15.87 11.02 11.27
C SER A 93 -16.85 11.23 12.44
N GLY A 94 -16.50 10.74 13.65
CA GLY A 94 -17.37 10.81 14.83
C GLY A 94 -18.65 9.97 14.72
N THR A 95 -18.78 9.16 13.66
CA THR A 95 -19.96 8.34 13.38
C THR A 95 -19.82 6.98 14.04
N THR A 96 -20.56 6.72 15.12
CA THR A 96 -20.69 5.40 15.77
C THR A 96 -21.58 4.47 14.93
N THR A 97 -21.06 3.97 13.81
CA THR A 97 -21.72 2.86 13.08
C THR A 97 -20.76 1.68 13.02
N GLN A 98 -20.99 0.67 13.87
CA GLN A 98 -20.30 -0.63 13.82
C GLN A 98 -20.91 -1.49 12.70
N ASP A 99 -20.85 -1.02 11.46
CA ASP A 99 -21.06 -1.93 10.34
C ASP A 99 -19.69 -2.26 9.78
N VAL A 100 -19.15 -3.41 10.23
CA VAL A 100 -18.10 -4.11 9.49
C VAL A 100 -18.73 -4.40 8.13
N PRO A 101 -18.30 -3.77 7.03
CA PRO A 101 -18.93 -4.03 5.76
C PRO A 101 -18.75 -5.51 5.45
N ALA A 102 -19.86 -6.18 5.17
CA ALA A 102 -19.87 -7.55 4.71
C ALA A 102 -18.92 -7.66 3.51
N ALA A 103 -18.10 -8.73 3.49
CA ALA A 103 -17.23 -8.99 2.35
C ALA A 103 -18.08 -8.94 1.08
N LEU A 104 -17.77 -7.99 0.18
CA LEU A 104 -18.48 -7.85 -1.09
C LEU A 104 -18.55 -9.24 -1.75
N PRO A 105 -19.76 -9.76 -2.02
CA PRO A 105 -19.89 -11.03 -2.72
C PRO A 105 -19.13 -10.92 -4.04
N LEU A 106 -18.39 -11.97 -4.39
CA LEU A 106 -17.72 -12.07 -5.69
C LEU A 106 -18.82 -11.95 -6.75
N ALA A 107 -18.96 -10.79 -7.40
CA ALA A 107 -19.90 -10.62 -8.50
C ALA A 107 -19.56 -11.65 -9.60
N ASP A 108 -20.60 -12.19 -10.22
CA ASP A 108 -20.55 -13.35 -11.12
C ASP A 108 -19.27 -13.44 -11.96
N ALA A 109 -18.50 -14.49 -11.70
CA ALA A 109 -17.19 -14.76 -12.29
C ALA A 109 -17.19 -14.88 -13.84
N GLU A 110 -18.37 -14.85 -14.47
CA GLU A 110 -18.53 -14.96 -15.92
C GLU A 110 -18.20 -13.66 -16.68
N LEU A 111 -18.25 -12.49 -16.02
CA LEU A 111 -17.85 -11.19 -16.61
C LEU A 111 -16.47 -10.71 -16.14
N ALA A 112 -15.80 -11.48 -15.28
CA ALA A 112 -14.60 -11.01 -14.60
C ALA A 112 -13.35 -11.03 -15.52
N PRO A 113 -12.50 -9.99 -15.45
CA PRO A 113 -11.29 -9.85 -16.26
C PRO A 113 -10.38 -11.08 -16.17
N GLY A 114 -9.66 -11.39 -17.24
CA GLY A 114 -8.69 -12.49 -17.26
C GLY A 114 -7.52 -12.27 -16.27
N PHE A 115 -6.67 -13.29 -16.09
CA PHE A 115 -5.54 -13.22 -15.16
C PHE A 115 -4.61 -12.03 -15.44
N ARG A 116 -4.34 -11.77 -16.72
CA ARG A 116 -3.47 -10.68 -17.16
C ARG A 116 -4.06 -9.33 -16.79
N GLU A 117 -5.37 -9.17 -17.01
CA GLU A 117 -6.12 -7.97 -16.70
C GLU A 117 -6.17 -7.73 -15.20
N CYS A 118 -6.33 -8.78 -14.39
CA CYS A 118 -6.24 -8.69 -12.93
C CYS A 118 -4.85 -8.21 -12.48
N PHE A 119 -3.77 -8.77 -13.01
CA PHE A 119 -2.41 -8.34 -12.65
C PHE A 119 -2.13 -6.91 -13.08
N LYS A 120 -2.56 -6.52 -14.28
CA LYS A 120 -2.45 -5.15 -14.78
C LYS A 120 -3.22 -4.19 -13.87
N ALA A 121 -4.47 -4.52 -13.52
CA ALA A 121 -5.29 -3.70 -12.64
C ALA A 121 -4.65 -3.53 -11.26
N ILE A 122 -4.16 -4.61 -10.63
CA ILE A 122 -3.49 -4.48 -9.33
C ILE A 122 -2.21 -3.64 -9.43
N HIS A 123 -1.45 -3.74 -10.52
CA HIS A 123 -0.29 -2.87 -10.75
C HIS A 123 -0.69 -1.40 -10.88
N GLU A 124 -1.70 -1.08 -11.68
CA GLU A 124 -2.23 0.28 -11.81
C GLU A 124 -2.74 0.83 -10.47
N LEU A 125 -3.42 0.00 -9.68
CA LEU A 125 -3.87 0.37 -8.33
C LEU A 125 -2.69 0.63 -7.38
N SER A 126 -1.57 -0.09 -7.51
CA SER A 126 -0.36 0.19 -6.74
C SER A 126 0.24 1.56 -7.07
N GLN A 127 0.17 1.98 -8.33
CA GLN A 127 0.60 3.33 -8.74
C GLN A 127 -0.36 4.39 -8.19
N ARG A 128 -1.67 4.10 -8.18
CA ARG A 128 -2.66 4.97 -7.54
C ARG A 128 -2.41 5.11 -6.05
N LEU A 129 -2.12 4.02 -5.34
CA LEU A 129 -1.74 4.07 -3.92
C LEU A 129 -0.50 4.94 -3.70
N ALA A 130 0.51 4.86 -4.58
CA ALA A 130 1.69 5.72 -4.51
C ALA A 130 1.37 7.21 -4.79
N ALA A 131 0.42 7.51 -5.65
CA ALA A 131 -0.05 8.88 -5.86
C ALA A 131 -0.82 9.41 -4.63
N LEU A 132 -1.58 8.54 -3.95
CA LEU A 132 -2.28 8.90 -2.72
C LEU A 132 -1.31 9.14 -1.55
N THR A 133 -0.23 8.37 -1.43
CA THR A 133 0.80 8.65 -0.39
C THR A 133 1.46 10.00 -0.61
N ALA A 134 1.72 10.41 -1.85
CA ALA A 134 2.24 11.75 -2.13
C ALA A 134 1.28 12.86 -1.67
N ARG A 135 -0.04 12.63 -1.75
CA ARG A 135 -1.07 13.57 -1.26
C ARG A 135 -1.18 13.62 0.26
N ALA A 136 -0.61 12.65 0.98
CA ALA A 136 -0.55 12.67 2.44
C ALA A 136 0.59 13.57 2.96
N GLN A 137 1.60 13.86 2.14
CA GLN A 137 2.77 14.64 2.55
C GLN A 137 2.43 16.05 3.10
N PRO A 138 1.53 16.84 2.47
CA PRO A 138 1.18 18.15 3.01
C PRO A 138 0.57 18.10 4.41
N PHE A 139 -0.16 17.04 4.75
CA PHE A 139 -0.70 16.85 6.11
C PHE A 139 0.41 16.56 7.12
N MET A 140 1.46 15.84 6.71
CA MET A 140 2.65 15.64 7.55
C MET A 140 3.35 16.97 7.80
N ASP A 141 3.64 17.72 6.73
CA ASP A 141 4.41 18.96 6.80
C ASP A 141 3.67 19.98 7.69
N ASN A 142 2.37 20.17 7.46
CA ASN A 142 1.53 21.04 8.29
C ASN A 142 1.47 20.60 9.76
N ALA A 143 1.39 19.29 10.02
CA ALA A 143 1.36 18.76 11.39
C ALA A 143 2.69 19.01 12.11
N VAL A 144 3.83 18.81 11.43
CA VAL A 144 5.16 19.08 11.98
C VAL A 144 5.34 20.57 12.27
N ASP A 145 4.96 21.45 11.33
CA ASP A 145 5.04 22.90 11.48
C ASP A 145 4.16 23.43 12.63
N ALA A 146 3.01 22.79 12.85
CA ALA A 146 2.09 23.11 13.95
C ALA A 146 2.48 22.45 15.30
N GLY A 147 3.46 21.54 15.32
CA GLY A 147 3.80 20.74 16.50
C GLY A 147 2.73 19.70 16.87
N ASP A 148 1.85 19.33 15.94
CA ASP A 148 0.86 18.27 16.11
C ASP A 148 1.47 16.89 15.84
N TYR A 149 2.06 16.32 16.88
CA TYR A 149 2.64 14.98 16.82
C TYR A 149 1.58 13.87 16.65
N ALA A 150 0.31 14.10 17.01
CA ALA A 150 -0.73 13.10 16.85
C ALA A 150 -1.09 12.91 15.37
N THR A 151 -1.31 14.01 14.64
CA THR A 151 -1.54 13.96 13.19
C THR A 151 -0.29 13.50 12.45
N ALA A 152 0.90 13.97 12.83
CA ALA A 152 2.15 13.50 12.21
C ALA A 152 2.34 11.97 12.37
N ASN A 153 2.03 11.43 13.55
CA ASN A 153 2.08 9.98 13.78
C ASN A 153 1.02 9.23 12.97
N LEU A 154 -0.21 9.76 12.88
CA LEU A 154 -1.28 9.18 12.07
C LEU A 154 -0.90 9.11 10.58
N VAL A 155 -0.37 10.20 10.04
CA VAL A 155 0.11 10.26 8.66
C VAL A 155 1.29 9.32 8.45
N SER A 156 2.21 9.24 9.40
CA SER A 156 3.36 8.31 9.35
C SER A 156 2.89 6.86 9.27
N GLU A 157 1.90 6.49 10.08
CA GLU A 157 1.34 5.15 10.09
C GLU A 157 0.62 4.83 8.75
N LEU A 158 -0.13 5.79 8.20
CA LEU A 158 -0.77 5.66 6.89
C LEU A 158 0.26 5.43 5.78
N LEU A 159 1.32 6.24 5.74
CA LEU A 159 2.40 6.13 4.75
C LEU A 159 3.11 4.78 4.86
N TYR A 160 3.45 4.37 6.09
CA TYR A 160 4.11 3.09 6.34
C TYR A 160 3.27 1.91 5.84
N ARG A 161 2.00 1.83 6.26
CA ARG A 161 1.10 0.72 5.89
C ARG A 161 0.80 0.70 4.39
N THR A 162 0.62 1.88 3.77
CA THR A 162 0.41 1.95 2.32
C THR A 162 1.64 1.46 1.56
N ASN A 163 2.85 1.87 1.99
CA ASN A 163 4.10 1.43 1.38
C ASN A 163 4.32 -0.08 1.56
N GLN A 164 3.95 -0.66 2.71
CA GLN A 164 3.98 -2.11 2.90
C GLN A 164 3.10 -2.83 1.88
N LEU A 165 1.87 -2.35 1.66
CA LEU A 165 0.97 -2.94 0.66
C LEU A 165 1.52 -2.79 -0.77
N ILE A 166 2.05 -1.63 -1.13
CA ILE A 166 2.68 -1.40 -2.44
C ILE A 166 3.86 -2.35 -2.65
N CYS A 167 4.76 -2.46 -1.67
CA CYS A 167 5.90 -3.37 -1.73
C CYS A 167 5.43 -4.82 -1.89
N LYS A 168 4.40 -5.22 -1.15
CA LYS A 168 3.82 -6.55 -1.25
C LYS A 168 3.24 -6.83 -2.64
N ILE A 169 2.51 -5.88 -3.22
CA ILE A 169 2.02 -5.97 -4.61
C ILE A 169 3.19 -6.16 -5.59
N LYS A 170 4.26 -5.37 -5.46
CA LYS A 170 5.43 -5.44 -6.35
C LYS A 170 6.18 -6.77 -6.25
N LEU A 171 6.20 -7.39 -5.08
CA LEU A 171 6.85 -8.68 -4.85
C LEU A 171 5.97 -9.86 -5.30
N ASP A 172 4.67 -9.79 -5.03
CA ASP A 172 3.74 -10.91 -5.25
C ASP A 172 3.23 -10.97 -6.70
N ILE A 173 3.28 -9.86 -7.45
CA ILE A 173 2.81 -9.79 -8.84
C ILE A 173 3.98 -9.82 -9.82
N PRO A 174 4.14 -10.90 -10.61
CA PRO A 174 5.14 -10.95 -11.65
C PRO A 174 4.84 -9.90 -12.73
N THR A 175 5.74 -8.94 -12.91
CA THR A 175 5.74 -8.06 -14.09
C THR A 175 5.96 -8.92 -15.34
N GLY A 176 5.31 -8.56 -16.46
CA GLY A 176 5.14 -9.41 -17.65
C GLY A 176 6.39 -10.05 -18.28
N ALA A 177 7.61 -9.70 -17.83
CA ALA A 177 8.84 -10.41 -18.21
C ALA A 177 8.96 -11.82 -17.59
N SER A 178 8.35 -12.08 -16.43
CA SER A 178 8.55 -13.33 -15.68
C SER A 178 7.55 -14.43 -16.04
N PHE A 179 6.35 -14.07 -16.51
CA PHE A 179 5.28 -15.04 -16.79
C PHE A 179 5.53 -15.89 -18.05
N THR A 180 6.36 -15.41 -18.98
CA THR A 180 6.71 -16.14 -20.22
C THR A 180 7.82 -17.16 -20.04
N SER A 181 8.60 -17.09 -18.95
CA SER A 181 9.75 -17.97 -18.73
C SER A 181 9.36 -19.26 -17.99
N GLU A 182 8.55 -19.15 -16.94
CA GLU A 182 8.31 -20.30 -16.03
C GLU A 182 7.22 -21.27 -16.53
N CYS A 183 6.31 -20.84 -17.40
CA CYS A 183 5.28 -21.72 -17.96
C CYS A 183 5.81 -22.68 -19.05
N ARG A 184 7.10 -22.64 -19.41
CA ARG A 184 7.71 -23.58 -20.39
C ARG A 184 8.54 -24.71 -19.78
N GLN A 185 8.78 -24.74 -18.47
CA GLN A 185 9.60 -25.80 -17.89
C GLN A 185 8.76 -26.96 -17.34
N THR A 186 8.33 -27.84 -18.24
CA THR A 186 8.04 -29.23 -17.89
C THR A 186 9.35 -29.97 -17.70
N THR A 187 9.65 -30.34 -16.45
CA THR A 187 10.35 -31.56 -15.94
C THR A 187 11.28 -31.22 -14.77
N ARG A 188 10.89 -31.68 -13.57
CA ARG A 188 11.78 -31.92 -12.42
C ARG A 188 12.58 -33.23 -12.67
N PRO A 189 13.63 -33.61 -11.89
CA PRO A 189 13.93 -33.20 -10.49
C PRO A 189 15.43 -33.00 -10.11
N HIS A 190 15.64 -32.54 -8.87
CA HIS A 190 16.87 -32.58 -8.05
C HIS A 190 17.99 -31.54 -8.31
N SER A 191 18.05 -30.50 -7.48
CA SER A 191 19.20 -30.23 -6.61
C SER A 191 18.79 -29.22 -5.51
N TRP A 192 19.23 -29.48 -4.29
CA TRP A 192 18.93 -28.71 -3.08
C TRP A 192 19.96 -27.58 -2.84
N PHE A 193 20.55 -27.01 -3.88
CA PHE A 193 21.55 -25.95 -3.76
C PHE A 193 21.48 -25.01 -4.95
N SER A 194 21.11 -23.73 -4.72
CA SER A 194 21.87 -22.56 -5.18
C SER A 194 20.99 -21.30 -5.13
N THR A 195 20.88 -20.70 -3.94
CA THR A 195 20.76 -19.25 -3.79
C THR A 195 22.17 -18.67 -3.94
N MET A 196 22.44 -17.85 -4.98
CA MET A 196 23.34 -16.67 -4.98
C MET A 196 23.91 -16.20 -6.33
N GLU A 197 23.38 -16.56 -7.50
CA GLU A 197 23.90 -15.99 -8.77
C GLU A 197 22.83 -15.57 -9.78
N VAL A 198 22.10 -14.48 -9.49
CA VAL A 198 21.41 -13.68 -10.53
C VAL A 198 21.43 -12.18 -10.19
N TRP A 199 22.53 -11.68 -9.65
CA TRP A 199 22.75 -10.24 -9.37
C TRP A 199 24.03 -9.69 -10.01
N ALA A 200 24.50 -10.28 -11.11
CA ALA A 200 25.75 -9.86 -11.77
C ALA A 200 25.69 -9.85 -13.30
N GLN A 201 24.54 -9.51 -13.90
CA GLN A 201 24.49 -9.24 -15.34
C GLN A 201 23.82 -7.90 -15.62
N SER A 202 24.54 -6.83 -15.26
CA SER A 202 24.33 -5.49 -15.82
C SER A 202 25.55 -5.14 -16.69
N PRO A 203 25.41 -4.85 -18.00
CA PRO A 203 26.55 -4.68 -18.91
C PRO A 203 27.38 -3.40 -18.71
N ALA A 204 27.08 -2.58 -17.68
CA ALA A 204 27.67 -1.24 -17.53
C ALA A 204 28.84 -1.15 -16.55
N LEU A 205 29.36 -2.27 -16.01
CA LEU A 205 30.46 -2.27 -15.02
C LEU A 205 31.66 -3.14 -15.41
N LEU A 206 31.85 -3.46 -16.69
CA LEU A 206 33.00 -4.24 -17.20
C LEU A 206 34.13 -3.40 -17.83
N ALA A 207 34.19 -2.09 -17.55
CA ALA A 207 35.20 -1.22 -18.15
C ALA A 207 36.26 -0.67 -17.18
N VAL A 208 36.28 -1.06 -15.89
CA VAL A 208 37.17 -0.41 -14.89
C VAL A 208 38.15 -1.36 -14.18
N THR A 209 38.16 -2.66 -14.44
CA THR A 209 39.11 -3.55 -13.74
C THR A 209 39.75 -4.57 -14.67
N ALA A 210 40.51 -4.10 -15.66
CA ALA A 210 41.42 -4.93 -16.44
C ALA A 210 42.48 -4.11 -17.19
N LEU A 211 43.17 -3.20 -16.51
CA LEU A 211 44.44 -2.65 -17.00
C LEU A 211 45.22 -2.06 -15.82
N ASP A 212 46.11 -2.89 -15.25
CA ASP A 212 47.41 -2.53 -14.66
C ASP A 212 47.80 -3.48 -13.53
N SER A 213 48.24 -4.67 -13.92
CA SER A 213 49.10 -5.50 -13.07
C SER A 213 50.08 -6.32 -13.91
N HIS A 214 50.81 -5.65 -14.81
CA HIS A 214 52.09 -6.15 -15.31
C HIS A 214 52.99 -4.98 -15.73
N ARG A 215 53.86 -4.51 -14.83
CA ARG A 215 55.32 -4.32 -15.05
C ARG A 215 55.96 -3.48 -13.93
N LEU A 216 57.06 -4.06 -13.40
CA LEU A 216 58.15 -3.50 -12.60
C LEU A 216 57.89 -3.32 -11.10
#